data_AF-A0A150SXI5-F1
#
_entry.id   AF-A0A150SXI5-F1
#
_cell.length_a   1.000
_cell.length_b   1.000
_cell.length_c   1.000
_cell.angle_alpha   90.00
_cell.angle_beta   90.00
_cell.angle_gamma   90.00
#
_symmetry.space_group_name_H-M   'P 1'
#
loop_
_entity.id
_entity.type
_entity.pdbx_description
1 polymer ?
#
loop_
_entity_poly.entity_id
_entity_poly.type
_entity_poly.pdbx_seq_one_letter_code
_entity_poly.pdbx_strand_id
1 'polypeptide(L)' 'MARLQLELEQREATDVRTALSIRLVGMREELVHTDNREYRADLKAAIERLEVVLRRLDACLAG' A
#
# COMPACT_ATOMS: atom_id res chain seq x y z
N MET A 1 28.55 -9.36 -4.66
CA MET A 1 28.04 -8.40 -3.66
C MET A 1 26.87 -7.58 -4.21
N ALA A 2 27.04 -6.78 -5.26
CA ALA A 2 25.97 -5.92 -5.79
C ALA A 2 24.69 -6.64 -6.24
N ARG A 3 24.79 -7.84 -6.84
CA ARG A 3 23.62 -8.62 -7.29
C ARG A 3 22.72 -9.09 -6.14
N LEU A 4 23.30 -9.53 -5.03
CA LEU A 4 22.56 -9.95 -3.83
C LEU A 4 21.83 -8.76 -3.19
N GLN A 5 22.46 -7.59 -3.18
CA GLN A 5 21.85 -6.38 -2.62
C GLN A 5 20.64 -5.92 -3.44
N LEU A 6 20.75 -5.94 -4.78
CA LEU A 6 19.62 -5.65 -5.67
C LEU A 6 18.47 -6.66 -5.53
N GLU A 7 18.78 -7.95 -5.37
CA GLU A 7 17.77 -9.00 -5.15
C GLU A 7 17.08 -8.86 -3.78
N LEU A 8 17.80 -8.44 -2.74
CA LEU A 8 17.24 -8.11 -1.42
C LEU A 8 16.30 -6.89 -1.49
N GLU A 9 16.74 -5.81 -2.14
CA GLU A 9 15.94 -4.59 -2.32
C GLU A 9 14.65 -4.86 -3.11
N GLN A 10 14.71 -5.72 -4.13
CA GLN A 10 13.53 -6.11 -4.92
C GLN A 10 12.55 -6.98 -4.12
N ARG A 11 13.07 -7.86 -3.26
CA ARG A 11 12.25 -8.67 -2.35
C ARG A 11 11.54 -7.81 -1.31
N GLU A 12 12.27 -6.90 -0.67
CA GLU A 12 11.69 -5.96 0.31
C GLU A 12 10.59 -5.09 -0.34
N ALA A 13 10.84 -4.58 -1.55
CA ALA A 13 9.83 -3.82 -2.28
C ALA A 13 8.57 -4.65 -2.60
N THR A 14 8.73 -5.94 -2.93
CA THR A 14 7.61 -6.87 -3.17
C THR A 14 6.83 -7.16 -1.89
N ASP A 15 7.53 -7.34 -0.77
CA ASP A 15 6.91 -7.58 0.54
C ASP A 15 6.11 -6.35 0.99
N VAL A 16 6.68 -5.15 0.83
CA VAL A 16 6.01 -3.87 1.12
C VAL A 16 4.77 -3.69 0.24
N ARG A 17 4.88 -3.97 -1.06
CA ARG A 17 3.76 -3.93 -2.01
C ARG A 17 2.62 -4.86 -1.58
N THR A 18 2.96 -6.07 -1.16
CA THR A 18 1.99 -7.09 -0.71
C THR A 18 1.31 -6.66 0.59
N ALA A 19 2.09 -6.24 1.59
CA ALA A 19 1.56 -5.76 2.87
C ALA A 19 0.63 -4.54 2.69
N LEU A 20 1.02 -3.60 1.83
CA LEU A 20 0.22 -2.41 1.52
C LEU A 20 -1.10 -2.78 0.84
N SER A 21 -1.06 -3.73 -0.10
CA SER A 21 -2.27 -4.21 -0.80
C SER A 21 -3.25 -4.86 0.17
N ILE A 22 -2.77 -5.70 1.09
CA ILE A 22 -3.60 -6.33 2.14
C ILE A 22 -4.21 -5.27 3.06
N ARG A 23 -3.42 -4.29 3.53
CA ARG A 23 -3.95 -3.24 4.41
C ARG A 23 -5.01 -2.41 3.72
N LEU A 24 -4.83 -2.06 2.44
CA LEU A 24 -5.81 -1.30 1.67
C LEU A 24 -7.15 -2.02 1.55
N VAL A 25 -7.16 -3.35 1.42
CA VAL A 25 -8.40 -4.15 1.46
C VAL A 25 -9.08 -3.98 2.81
N GLY A 26 -8.36 -4.19 3.92
CA GLY A 26 -8.92 -4.03 5.26
C GLY A 26 -9.41 -2.60 5.57
N MET A 27 -8.73 -1.57 5.04
CA MET A 27 -9.20 -0.18 5.19
C MET A 27 -10.51 0.08 4.43
N ARG A 28 -10.70 -0.55 3.26
CA ARG A 28 -11.95 -0.43 2.50
C ARG A 28 -13.10 -1.14 3.21
N GLU A 29 -12.84 -2.29 3.82
CA GLU A 29 -13.83 -2.98 4.68
C GLU A 29 -14.20 -2.11 5.89
N GLU A 30 -13.21 -1.57 6.59
CA GLU A 30 -13.40 -0.65 7.71
C GLU A 30 -14.22 0.59 7.32
N LEU A 31 -14.00 1.13 6.12
CA LEU A 31 -14.74 2.26 5.59
C LEU A 31 -16.24 1.98 5.38
N VAL A 32 -16.58 0.74 5.02
CA VAL A 32 -17.97 0.29 4.85
C VAL A 32 -18.68 0.21 6.20
N HIS A 33 -17.96 -0.17 7.26
CA HIS A 33 -18.52 -0.38 8.59
C HIS A 33 -18.38 0.83 9.53
N THR A 34 -17.84 1.95 9.05
CA THR A 34 -17.65 3.17 9.84
C THR A 34 -18.85 4.11 9.72
N ASP A 35 -19.49 4.39 10.85
CA ASP A 35 -20.56 5.39 10.97
C ASP A 35 -20.06 6.80 11.36
N ASN A 36 -18.85 6.90 11.95
CA ASN A 36 -18.26 8.20 12.28
C ASN A 36 -17.83 8.93 11.01
N ARG A 37 -18.47 10.06 10.71
CA ARG A 37 -18.26 10.84 9.48
C ARG A 37 -16.85 11.42 9.37
N GLU A 38 -16.26 11.90 10.46
CA GLU A 38 -14.91 12.47 10.48
C GLU A 38 -13.88 11.36 10.23
N TYR A 39 -13.97 10.27 10.99
CA TYR A 39 -13.13 9.10 10.79
C TYR A 39 -13.24 8.55 9.38
N ARG A 40 -14.45 8.50 8.81
CA ARG A 40 -14.70 8.06 7.44
C ARG A 40 -14.03 8.95 6.40
N ALA A 41 -13.97 10.27 6.62
CA ALA A 41 -13.31 11.20 5.71
C ALA A 41 -11.79 11.01 5.76
N ASP A 42 -11.22 10.89 6.96
CA ASP A 42 -9.80 10.65 7.16
C ASP A 42 -9.37 9.30 6.58
N LEU A 43 -10.18 8.27 6.79
CA LEU A 43 -9.93 6.93 6.28
C LEU A 43 -9.92 6.91 4.74
N LYS A 44 -10.85 7.63 4.08
CA LYS A 44 -10.84 7.81 2.62
C LYS A 44 -9.57 8.49 2.14
N ALA A 45 -9.19 9.60 2.75
CA ALA A 45 -8.00 10.35 2.37
C ALA A 45 -6.72 9.50 2.55
N ALA A 46 -6.67 8.69 3.60
CA ALA A 46 -5.58 7.75 3.82
C ALA A 46 -5.53 6.65 2.74
N ILE A 47 -6.67 6.04 2.40
CA ILE A 47 -6.78 5.04 1.32
C ILE A 47 -6.25 5.63 0.00
N GLU A 48 -6.71 6.81 -0.39
CA GLU A 48 -6.31 7.46 -1.65
C GLU A 48 -4.79 7.71 -1.73
N ARG A 49 -4.20 8.19 -0.63
CA ARG A 49 -2.73 8.40 -0.55
C ARG A 49 -1.97 7.08 -0.67
N LEU A 50 -2.43 6.04 0.01
CA LEU A 50 -1.81 4.72 -0.01
C LEU A 50 -1.95 4.03 -1.38
N GLU A 51 -3.06 4.24 -2.09
CA GLU A 51 -3.21 3.78 -3.48
C GLU A 51 -2.21 4.46 -4.43
N VAL A 52 -1.92 5.75 -4.22
CA VAL A 52 -0.86 6.44 -4.98
C VAL A 52 0.50 5.81 -4.70
N VAL A 53 0.81 5.51 -3.43
CA VAL A 53 2.06 4.84 -3.06
C VAL A 53 2.15 3.46 -3.72
N LEU A 54 1.07 2.68 -3.67
CA LEU A 54 1.03 1.35 -4.29
C LEU A 54 1.29 1.42 -5.80
N ARG A 55 0.65 2.36 -6.52
CA ARG A 55 0.90 2.56 -7.95
C ARG A 55 2.35 2.93 -8.25
N ARG A 56 2.98 3.73 -7.40
CA ARG A 56 4.41 4.08 -7.55
C ARG A 56 5.32 2.87 -7.31
N LEU A 57 5.01 2.05 -6.30
CA LEU A 57 5.73 0.81 -6.05
C LEU A 57 5.59 -0.19 -7.19
N ASP A 58 4.38 -0.36 -7.74
CA ASP A 58 4.14 -1.21 -8.91
C ASP A 58 4.97 -0.74 -10.12
N ALA A 59 5.05 0.58 -10.36
CA ALA A 59 5.88 1.13 -11.43
C ALA A 59 7.38 0.90 -11.21
N CYS A 60 7.86 1.00 -9.96
CA CYS A 60 9.26 0.71 -9.61
C CYS A 60 9.62 -0.78 -9.74
N LEU A 61 8.66 -1.68 -9.52
CA LEU A 61 8.86 -3.13 -9.62
C LEU A 61 8.73 -3.67 -11.06
N ALA A 62 8.04 -2.94 -11.94
CA ALA A 62 7.86 -3.32 -13.34
C ALA A 62 9.00 -2.88 -14.27
N GLY A 63 9.89 -2.01 -13.79
CA GLY A 63 11.10 -1.55 -14.47
C GLY A 63 12.35 -2.27 -13.98
#